data_AF-A0A0B8PBH2-F1
#
_entry.id   AF-A0A0B8PBH2-F1
#
_cell.length_a   1.000
_cell.length_b   1.000
_cell.length_c   1.000
_cell.angle_alpha   90.00
_cell.angle_beta   90.00
_cell.angle_gamma   90.00
#
_symmetry.space_group_name_H-M   'P 1'
#
loop_
_entity.id
_entity.type
_entity.pdbx_description
1 polymer ?
#
loop_
_entity_poly.entity_id
_entity_poly.type
_entity_poly.pdbx_seq_one_letter_code
_entity_poly.pdbx_strand_id
1 'polypeptide(L)'
;MLLNQQQDRLNQLQVSISQSSNQMLMLRRHEKDYIARLDSKYRTKLHTEAELLKQRLLDIEMMINEVGVISDFSSLDSINAVNNYLQSFDDIADTLMRIYGQDKTDGLVDDLQKESIRFQRLILRESNSALNQQMLVIQESMFNLFRDLSSENKQQVDSDLQKLKQLILEVPDSLVLEEEYAQFDDAFLALHNEIESFGYDHNSGQLGAMRETIHGVEYQLEALYVNVPKLIISKLEMFRVYYYAIAALLCLSIVVVIALVIRSITKLETGLVTSQKRERDANKAKSSFLANMSHEIRTPLNGIIGMTDILNESRLTPVQKDYLTTINSSSQTLLMLINDILDLSKIESGNLEVCPHTCAIKEVIFDYCRFDCAESATEER
;
A
#
# COMPACT_ATOMS: atom_id res chain seq x y z
N MET A 1 -7.87 -2.69 -8.58
CA MET A 1 -7.99 -4.10 -8.17
C MET A 1 -6.66 -4.84 -8.32
N LEU A 2 -6.11 -4.95 -9.54
CA LEU A 2 -4.79 -5.57 -9.79
C LEU A 2 -3.63 -4.93 -8.99
N LEU A 3 -3.59 -3.60 -8.89
CA LEU A 3 -2.53 -2.88 -8.13
C LEU A 3 -2.56 -3.20 -6.63
N ASN A 4 -3.76 -3.26 -6.05
CA ASN A 4 -3.94 -3.60 -4.62
C ASN A 4 -3.53 -5.05 -4.37
N GLN A 5 -3.88 -5.99 -5.26
CA GLN A 5 -3.46 -7.38 -5.14
C GLN A 5 -1.92 -7.53 -5.19
N GLN A 6 -1.23 -6.77 -6.05
CA GLN A 6 0.23 -6.75 -6.11
C GLN A 6 0.86 -6.17 -4.82
N GLN A 7 0.28 -5.10 -4.27
CA GLN A 7 0.70 -4.52 -3.00
C GLN A 7 0.50 -5.48 -1.82
N ASP A 8 -0.63 -6.18 -1.77
CA ASP A 8 -0.90 -7.17 -0.72
C ASP A 8 0.09 -8.33 -0.76
N ARG A 9 0.45 -8.82 -1.96
CA ARG A 9 1.49 -9.85 -2.14
C ARG A 9 2.88 -9.37 -1.69
N LEU A 10 3.25 -8.13 -1.98
CA LEU A 10 4.51 -7.53 -1.50
C LEU A 10 4.56 -7.49 0.04
N ASN A 11 3.45 -7.13 0.69
CA ASN A 11 3.35 -7.11 2.15
C ASN A 11 3.45 -8.53 2.73
N GLN A 12 2.77 -9.51 2.13
CA GLN A 12 2.86 -10.92 2.53
C GLN A 12 4.28 -11.49 2.41
N LEU A 13 4.97 -11.14 1.32
CA LEU A 13 6.38 -11.49 1.13
C LEU A 13 7.26 -10.90 2.24
N GLN A 14 7.08 -9.62 2.58
CA GLN A 14 7.83 -8.98 3.67
C GLN A 14 7.60 -9.65 5.03
N VAL A 15 6.36 -10.04 5.33
CA VAL A 15 6.03 -10.79 6.56
C VAL A 15 6.73 -12.15 6.55
N SER A 16 6.72 -12.86 5.43
CA SER A 16 7.33 -14.18 5.30
C SER A 16 8.85 -14.13 5.51
N ILE A 17 9.51 -13.11 4.95
CA ILE A 17 10.95 -12.84 5.17
C ILE A 17 11.24 -12.57 6.66
N SER A 18 10.39 -11.77 7.33
CA SER A 18 10.56 -11.51 8.77
C SER A 18 10.37 -12.79 9.60
N GLN A 19 9.43 -13.65 9.23
CA GLN A 19 9.21 -14.92 9.91
C GLN A 19 10.37 -15.89 9.72
N SER A 20 10.95 -16.00 8.52
CA SER A 20 12.12 -16.86 8.31
C SER A 20 13.36 -16.36 9.06
N SER A 21 13.54 -15.05 9.19
CA SER A 21 14.59 -14.46 10.04
C SER A 21 14.43 -14.86 11.51
N ASN A 22 13.20 -14.85 12.03
CA ASN A 22 12.92 -15.32 13.39
C ASN A 22 13.21 -16.81 13.57
N GLN A 23 12.92 -17.65 12.58
CA GLN A 23 13.26 -19.08 12.62
C GLN A 23 14.76 -19.32 12.70
N MET A 24 15.55 -18.54 11.95
CA MET A 24 17.01 -18.59 12.03
C MET A 24 17.51 -18.29 13.45
N LEU A 25 16.90 -17.32 14.14
CA LEU A 25 17.21 -17.03 15.55
C LEU A 25 16.83 -18.19 16.48
N MET A 26 15.71 -18.86 16.20
CA MET A 26 15.28 -20.04 16.97
C MET A 26 16.22 -21.23 16.79
N LEU A 27 16.78 -21.44 15.59
CA LEU A 27 17.83 -22.44 15.35
C LEU A 27 19.05 -22.18 16.25
N ARG A 28 19.59 -20.97 16.23
CA ARG A 28 20.73 -20.56 17.07
C ARG A 28 20.44 -20.73 18.56
N ARG A 29 19.21 -20.45 18.96
CA ARG A 29 18.77 -20.64 20.34
C ARG A 29 18.76 -22.11 20.74
N HIS A 30 18.21 -22.98 19.91
CA HIS A 30 18.15 -24.42 20.19
C HIS A 30 19.52 -25.08 20.12
N GLU A 31 20.41 -24.62 19.24
CA GLU A 31 21.82 -25.05 19.20
C GLU A 31 22.49 -24.77 20.56
N LYS A 32 22.40 -23.51 21.02
CA LYS A 32 22.98 -23.10 22.29
C LYS A 32 22.36 -23.84 23.48
N ASP A 33 21.04 -24.01 23.48
CA ASP A 33 20.35 -24.76 24.54
C ASP A 33 20.77 -26.24 24.55
N TYR A 34 21.02 -26.84 23.37
CA TYR A 34 21.54 -28.21 23.27
C TYR A 34 22.95 -28.30 23.83
N ILE A 35 23.89 -27.47 23.35
CA ILE A 35 25.29 -27.49 23.81
C ILE A 35 25.38 -27.28 25.34
N ALA A 36 24.53 -26.41 25.91
CA ALA A 36 24.56 -26.12 27.33
C ALA A 36 23.91 -27.20 28.22
N ARG A 37 23.01 -28.04 27.68
CA ARG A 37 22.16 -28.94 28.49
C ARG A 37 22.24 -30.41 28.09
N LEU A 38 22.73 -30.70 26.89
CA LEU A 38 22.82 -32.05 26.29
C LEU A 38 21.48 -32.82 26.27
N ASP A 39 20.36 -32.09 26.18
CA ASP A 39 19.01 -32.66 26.12
C ASP A 39 18.56 -32.84 24.66
N SER A 40 18.27 -34.09 24.28
CA SER A 40 17.84 -34.51 22.93
C SER A 40 16.60 -33.77 22.42
N LYS A 41 15.78 -33.22 23.32
CA LYS A 41 14.65 -32.36 22.95
C LYS A 41 15.08 -31.16 22.13
N TYR A 42 16.24 -30.56 22.42
CA TYR A 42 16.72 -29.39 21.69
C TYR A 42 17.25 -29.74 20.31
N ARG A 43 17.87 -30.92 20.14
CA ARG A 43 18.21 -31.48 18.81
C ARG A 43 16.96 -31.64 17.95
N THR A 44 15.90 -32.23 18.51
CA THR A 44 14.61 -32.41 17.80
C THR A 44 13.98 -31.07 17.40
N LYS A 45 13.98 -30.09 18.32
CA LYS A 45 13.45 -28.75 18.04
C LYS A 45 14.25 -28.02 16.97
N LEU A 46 15.57 -28.12 17.01
CA LEU A 46 16.45 -27.51 16.01
C LEU A 46 16.14 -28.07 14.61
N HIS A 47 16.08 -29.40 14.47
CA HIS A 47 15.70 -30.04 13.19
C HIS A 47 14.31 -29.63 12.71
N THR A 48 13.34 -29.53 13.62
CA THR A 48 11.98 -29.08 13.29
C THR A 48 11.97 -27.65 12.76
N GLU A 49 12.64 -26.72 13.43
CA GLU A 49 12.76 -25.33 12.97
C GLU A 49 13.49 -25.23 11.63
N ALA A 50 14.46 -26.10 11.39
CA ALA A 50 15.22 -26.09 10.14
C ALA A 50 14.37 -26.56 8.96
N GLU A 51 13.56 -27.60 9.12
CA GLU A 51 12.60 -28.02 8.09
C GLU A 51 11.56 -26.94 7.80
N LEU A 52 11.05 -26.28 8.85
CA LEU A 52 10.13 -25.15 8.68
C LEU A 52 10.81 -23.99 7.95
N LEU A 53 12.08 -23.71 8.22
CA LEU A 53 12.84 -22.68 7.52
C LEU A 53 13.01 -23.05 6.04
N LYS A 54 13.43 -24.29 5.73
CA LYS A 54 13.60 -24.76 4.34
C LYS A 54 12.31 -24.59 3.52
N GLN A 55 11.17 -25.00 4.08
CA GLN A 55 9.86 -24.83 3.44
C GLN A 55 9.55 -23.35 3.17
N ARG A 56 9.78 -22.48 4.15
CA ARG A 56 9.56 -21.03 3.94
C ARG A 56 10.47 -20.44 2.89
N LEU A 57 11.73 -20.88 2.79
CA LEU A 57 12.65 -20.37 1.76
C LEU A 57 12.16 -20.70 0.35
N LEU A 58 11.58 -21.89 0.14
CA LEU A 58 10.93 -22.27 -1.12
C LEU A 58 9.71 -21.37 -1.39
N ASP A 59 8.83 -21.20 -0.40
CA ASP A 59 7.64 -20.36 -0.52
C ASP A 59 8.00 -18.91 -0.85
N ILE A 60 9.05 -18.39 -0.21
CA ILE A 60 9.55 -17.03 -0.43
C ILE A 60 10.08 -16.86 -1.85
N GLU A 61 10.85 -17.82 -2.37
CA GLU A 61 11.33 -17.76 -3.75
C GLU A 61 10.18 -17.78 -4.76
N MET A 62 9.14 -18.60 -4.53
CA MET A 62 7.93 -18.57 -5.34
C MET A 62 7.26 -17.19 -5.30
N MET A 63 7.09 -16.60 -4.10
CA MET A 63 6.52 -15.26 -3.94
C MET A 63 7.35 -14.16 -4.61
N ILE A 64 8.69 -14.24 -4.53
CA ILE A 64 9.61 -13.31 -5.22
C ILE A 64 9.38 -13.34 -6.73
N ASN A 65 9.26 -14.54 -7.30
CA ASN A 65 9.02 -14.75 -8.72
C ASN A 65 7.63 -14.25 -9.15
N GLU A 66 6.59 -14.50 -8.36
CA GLU A 66 5.22 -14.03 -8.65
C GLU A 66 5.10 -12.51 -8.68
N VAL A 67 5.83 -11.82 -7.80
CA VAL A 67 5.81 -10.36 -7.65
C VAL A 67 6.85 -9.69 -8.58
N GLY A 68 7.65 -10.50 -9.29
CA GLY A 68 8.67 -10.05 -10.23
C GLY A 68 9.73 -9.17 -9.57
N VAL A 69 10.17 -9.54 -8.36
CA VAL A 69 11.31 -8.90 -7.70
C VAL A 69 12.58 -9.59 -8.20
N ILE A 70 13.43 -8.87 -8.93
CA ILE A 70 14.72 -9.41 -9.40
C ILE A 70 15.67 -9.43 -8.21
N SER A 71 16.13 -10.61 -7.83
CA SER A 71 16.94 -10.87 -6.64
C SER A 71 17.97 -11.94 -6.95
N ASP A 72 19.14 -11.85 -6.32
CA ASP A 72 20.18 -12.89 -6.36
C ASP A 72 19.92 -14.02 -5.33
N PHE A 73 18.80 -13.95 -4.61
CA PHE A 73 18.41 -14.98 -3.65
C PHE A 73 18.11 -16.31 -4.34
N SER A 74 18.69 -17.38 -3.82
CA SER A 74 18.48 -18.76 -4.23
C SER A 74 18.03 -19.58 -3.03
N SER A 75 16.81 -20.15 -3.11
CA SER A 75 16.32 -21.02 -2.03
C SER A 75 17.17 -22.30 -1.95
N LEU A 76 17.60 -22.82 -3.10
CA LEU A 76 18.40 -24.04 -3.20
C LEU A 76 19.73 -23.91 -2.47
N ASP A 77 20.47 -22.82 -2.71
CA ASP A 77 21.77 -22.59 -2.08
C ASP A 77 21.62 -22.36 -0.57
N SER A 78 20.57 -21.62 -0.18
CA SER A 78 20.24 -21.40 1.23
C SER A 78 19.88 -22.71 1.94
N ILE A 79 19.09 -23.59 1.32
CA ILE A 79 18.72 -24.90 1.86
C ILE A 79 19.95 -25.80 1.98
N ASN A 80 20.84 -25.80 0.98
CA ASN A 80 22.09 -26.55 1.04
C ASN A 80 22.99 -26.06 2.18
N ALA A 81 23.11 -24.75 2.38
CA ALA A 81 23.83 -24.20 3.53
C ALA A 81 23.21 -24.65 4.86
N VAL A 82 21.87 -24.63 4.98
CA VAL A 82 21.17 -25.12 6.18
C VAL A 82 21.43 -26.61 6.41
N ASN A 83 21.43 -27.44 5.35
CA ASN A 83 21.74 -28.86 5.46
C ASN A 83 23.18 -29.10 5.95
N ASN A 84 24.15 -28.36 5.42
CA ASN A 84 25.55 -28.46 5.86
C ASN A 84 25.70 -28.06 7.34
N TYR A 85 24.99 -27.01 7.76
CA TYR A 85 24.94 -26.60 9.16
C TYR A 85 24.31 -27.67 10.07
N LEU A 86 23.19 -28.27 9.66
CA LEU A 86 22.56 -29.37 10.41
C LEU A 86 23.48 -30.57 10.56
N GLN A 87 24.16 -30.96 9.49
CA GLN A 87 25.12 -32.07 9.53
C GLN A 87 26.24 -31.76 10.53
N SER A 88 26.83 -30.55 10.45
CA SER A 88 27.88 -30.15 11.39
C SER A 88 27.39 -30.10 12.84
N PHE A 89 26.14 -29.69 13.06
CA PHE A 89 25.52 -29.72 14.38
C PHE A 89 25.32 -31.15 14.89
N ASP A 90 24.84 -32.07 14.05
CA ASP A 90 24.64 -33.47 14.41
C ASP A 90 25.98 -34.16 14.74
N ASP A 91 27.04 -33.88 13.97
CA ASP A 91 28.39 -34.40 14.23
C ASP A 91 28.89 -33.94 15.62
N ILE A 92 28.71 -32.66 15.95
CA ILE A 92 29.00 -32.11 17.28
C ILE A 92 28.13 -32.76 18.35
N ALA A 93 26.84 -32.91 18.08
CA ALA A 93 25.89 -33.44 19.04
C ALA A 93 26.24 -34.88 19.43
N ASP A 94 26.67 -35.68 18.45
CA ASP A 94 27.13 -37.05 18.66
C ASP A 94 28.47 -37.08 19.40
N THR A 95 29.41 -36.18 19.10
CA THR A 95 30.67 -36.03 19.85
C THR A 95 30.43 -35.67 21.32
N LEU A 96 29.58 -34.69 21.58
CA LEU A 96 29.22 -34.29 22.94
C LEU A 96 28.53 -35.43 23.71
N MET A 97 27.70 -36.22 23.03
CA MET A 97 27.07 -37.41 23.61
C MET A 97 28.11 -38.48 23.95
N ARG A 98 29.16 -38.68 23.13
CA ARG A 98 30.26 -39.60 23.47
C ARG A 98 31.07 -39.12 24.67
N ILE A 99 31.35 -37.81 24.75
CA ILE A 99 32.14 -37.23 25.85
C ILE A 99 31.38 -37.31 27.18
N TYR A 100 30.15 -36.80 27.23
CA TYR A 100 29.42 -36.59 28.48
C TYR A 100 28.33 -37.63 28.75
N GLY A 101 28.03 -38.50 27.80
CA GLY A 101 26.89 -39.40 27.89
C GLY A 101 25.56 -38.66 27.73
N GLN A 102 24.46 -39.43 27.75
CA GLN A 102 23.11 -38.88 27.75
C GLN A 102 22.15 -39.80 28.53
N ASP A 103 21.29 -39.20 29.34
CA ASP A 103 20.27 -39.86 30.17
C ASP A 103 20.83 -40.92 31.14
N LYS A 104 20.94 -42.17 30.69
CA LYS A 104 21.40 -43.34 31.47
C LYS A 104 22.61 -44.03 30.85
N THR A 105 23.20 -43.41 29.84
CA THR A 105 24.41 -43.91 29.19
C THR A 105 25.59 -43.10 29.71
N ASP A 106 26.56 -43.81 30.27
CA ASP A 106 27.79 -43.23 30.77
C ASP A 106 28.63 -42.75 29.57
N GLY A 107 29.22 -41.56 29.69
CA GLY A 107 30.14 -41.01 28.70
C GLY A 107 31.61 -41.34 28.99
N LEU A 108 32.50 -40.89 28.11
CA LEU A 108 33.95 -41.00 28.31
C LEU A 108 34.43 -40.31 29.60
N VAL A 109 33.75 -39.24 30.04
CA VAL A 109 34.02 -38.59 31.33
C VAL A 109 33.72 -39.54 32.50
N ASP A 110 32.58 -40.22 32.45
CA ASP A 110 32.18 -41.18 33.48
C ASP A 110 33.10 -42.40 33.49
N ASP A 111 33.50 -42.89 32.31
CA ASP A 111 34.42 -44.02 32.18
C ASP A 111 35.81 -43.68 32.72
N LEU A 112 36.36 -42.51 32.37
CA LEU A 112 37.60 -42.03 32.98
C LEU A 112 37.48 -41.91 34.51
N GLN A 113 36.35 -41.40 35.00
CA GLN A 113 36.13 -41.28 36.44
C GLN A 113 36.10 -42.64 37.14
N LYS A 114 35.43 -43.64 36.56
CA LYS A 114 35.39 -45.02 37.10
C LYS A 114 36.77 -45.64 37.14
N GLU A 115 37.50 -45.63 36.01
CA GLU A 115 38.83 -46.22 35.91
C GLU A 115 39.83 -45.51 36.83
N SER A 116 39.74 -44.18 36.92
CA SER A 116 40.56 -43.40 37.87
C SER A 116 40.29 -43.80 39.32
N ILE A 117 39.03 -43.96 39.74
CA ILE A 117 38.69 -44.40 41.10
C ILE A 117 39.16 -45.83 41.36
N ARG A 118 39.02 -46.72 40.37
CA ARG A 118 39.42 -48.13 40.45
C ARG A 118 40.92 -48.25 40.66
N PHE A 119 41.69 -47.55 39.84
CA PHE A 119 43.14 -47.50 39.88
C PHE A 119 43.66 -46.83 41.17
N GLN A 120 43.05 -45.72 41.63
CA GLN A 120 43.40 -45.08 42.91
C GLN A 120 43.23 -46.01 44.11
N ARG A 121 42.13 -46.79 44.15
CA ARG A 121 41.91 -47.75 45.23
C ARG A 121 42.99 -48.83 45.27
N LEU A 122 43.53 -49.22 44.12
CA LEU A 122 44.61 -50.19 44.04
C LEU A 122 45.92 -49.58 44.53
N ILE A 123 46.29 -48.39 44.06
CA ILE A 123 47.49 -47.66 44.52
C ILE A 123 47.48 -47.45 46.05
N LEU A 124 46.32 -47.10 46.62
CA LEU A 124 46.18 -46.90 48.07
C LEU A 124 46.40 -48.19 48.88
N ARG A 125 46.10 -49.37 48.31
CA ARG A 125 46.32 -50.67 48.97
C ARG A 125 47.79 -51.06 48.99
N GLU A 126 48.53 -50.75 47.93
CA GLU A 126 49.98 -50.99 47.83
C GLU A 126 50.79 -50.23 48.89
N SER A 127 50.21 -49.20 49.51
CA SER A 127 50.83 -48.41 50.59
C SER A 127 52.19 -47.78 50.20
N ASN A 128 52.43 -47.58 48.90
CA ASN A 128 53.66 -46.99 48.37
C ASN A 128 53.53 -45.46 48.30
N SER A 129 54.36 -44.73 49.04
CA SER A 129 54.29 -43.26 49.11
C SER A 129 54.61 -42.57 47.77
N ALA A 130 55.53 -43.14 46.98
CA ALA A 130 55.92 -42.56 45.69
C ALA A 130 54.78 -42.65 44.67
N LEU A 131 54.09 -43.80 44.60
CA LEU A 131 52.92 -43.97 43.73
C LEU A 131 51.77 -43.04 44.14
N ASN A 132 51.49 -42.92 45.44
CA ASN A 132 50.45 -42.02 45.93
C ASN A 132 50.74 -40.55 45.59
N GLN A 133 52.00 -40.12 45.76
CA GLN A 133 52.40 -38.75 45.43
C GLN A 133 52.31 -38.48 43.93
N GLN A 134 52.79 -39.41 43.09
CA GLN A 134 52.74 -39.24 41.64
C GLN A 134 51.30 -39.23 41.11
N MET A 135 50.40 -40.00 41.73
CA MET A 135 48.98 -39.99 41.37
C MET A 135 48.31 -38.63 41.63
N LEU A 136 48.66 -37.95 42.74
CA LEU A 136 48.18 -36.59 43.03
C LEU A 136 48.66 -35.58 41.99
N VAL A 137 49.94 -35.68 41.59
CA VAL A 137 50.51 -34.82 40.53
C VAL A 137 49.76 -35.02 39.22
N ILE A 138 49.46 -36.26 38.83
CA ILE A 138 48.69 -36.55 37.62
C ILE A 138 47.28 -35.96 37.69
N GLN A 139 46.59 -36.09 38.83
CA GLN A 139 45.26 -35.48 39.00
C GLN A 139 45.30 -33.95 38.80
N GLU A 140 46.31 -33.28 39.35
CA GLU A 140 46.49 -31.84 39.16
C GLU A 140 46.83 -31.48 37.71
N SER A 141 47.76 -32.21 37.09
CA SER A 141 48.12 -32.02 35.68
C SER A 141 46.93 -32.24 34.74
N MET A 142 46.12 -33.28 34.98
CA MET A 142 44.89 -33.55 34.21
C MET A 142 43.84 -32.46 34.44
N PHE A 143 43.66 -31.97 35.66
CA PHE A 143 42.75 -30.86 35.94
C PHE A 143 43.17 -29.60 35.18
N ASN A 144 44.46 -29.27 35.19
CA ASN A 144 44.99 -28.13 34.44
C ASN A 144 44.81 -28.32 32.93
N LEU A 145 45.08 -29.52 32.41
CA LEU A 145 44.83 -29.87 31.01
C LEU A 145 43.37 -29.68 30.63
N PHE A 146 42.40 -30.22 31.37
CA PHE A 146 40.99 -30.08 31.00
C PHE A 146 40.43 -28.66 31.24
N ARG A 147 41.11 -27.82 32.02
CA ARG A 147 40.70 -26.43 32.25
C ARG A 147 41.03 -25.50 31.07
N ASP A 148 42.21 -25.64 30.47
CA ASP A 148 42.70 -24.73 29.42
C ASP A 148 43.11 -25.41 28.12
N LEU A 149 43.20 -26.74 28.13
CA LEU A 149 43.48 -27.61 26.98
C LEU A 149 44.73 -27.22 26.19
N SER A 150 45.73 -26.66 26.89
CA SER A 150 46.98 -26.24 26.28
C SER A 150 47.89 -27.42 25.93
N SER A 151 48.64 -27.27 24.83
CA SER A 151 49.65 -28.25 24.42
C SER A 151 50.77 -28.44 25.46
N GLU A 152 51.07 -27.39 26.23
CA GLU A 152 52.00 -27.44 27.36
C GLU A 152 51.48 -28.35 28.48
N ASN A 153 50.22 -28.18 28.90
CA ASN A 153 49.62 -29.05 29.91
C ASN A 153 49.48 -30.50 29.41
N LYS A 154 49.27 -30.71 28.11
CA LYS A 154 49.25 -32.06 27.52
C LYS A 154 50.61 -32.75 27.64
N GLN A 155 51.69 -32.05 27.28
CA GLN A 155 53.05 -32.57 27.45
C GLN A 155 53.37 -32.87 28.92
N GLN A 156 52.89 -32.04 29.85
CA GLN A 156 53.05 -32.26 31.28
C GLN A 156 52.33 -33.54 31.74
N VAL A 157 51.07 -33.74 31.35
CA VAL A 157 50.32 -34.97 31.67
C VAL A 157 51.00 -36.21 31.10
N ASP A 158 51.47 -36.17 29.84
CA ASP A 158 52.17 -37.29 29.22
C ASP A 158 53.47 -37.65 29.95
N SER A 159 54.23 -36.63 30.38
CA SER A 159 55.44 -36.81 31.20
C SER A 159 55.11 -37.45 32.55
N ASP A 160 54.04 -37.00 33.21
CA ASP A 160 53.67 -37.50 34.53
C ASP A 160 53.10 -38.93 34.48
N LEU A 161 52.34 -39.27 33.44
CA LEU A 161 51.88 -40.63 33.15
C LEU A 161 53.07 -41.57 32.89
N GLN A 162 54.08 -41.13 32.13
CA GLN A 162 55.29 -41.92 31.90
C GLN A 162 56.08 -42.20 33.19
N LYS A 163 56.22 -41.20 34.07
CA LYS A 163 56.86 -41.38 35.38
C LYS A 163 56.09 -42.38 36.25
N LEU A 164 54.75 -42.29 36.27
CA LEU A 164 53.93 -43.24 37.01
C LEU A 164 54.10 -44.66 36.47
N LYS A 165 54.11 -44.85 35.15
CA LYS A 165 54.37 -46.15 34.52
C LYS A 165 55.71 -46.74 34.96
N GLN A 166 56.77 -45.93 35.03
CA GLN A 166 58.08 -46.37 35.53
C GLN A 166 58.02 -46.83 36.98
N LEU A 167 57.35 -46.07 37.85
CA LEU A 167 57.20 -46.44 39.26
C LEU A 167 56.39 -47.73 39.46
N ILE A 168 55.39 -47.99 38.61
CA ILE A 168 54.60 -49.23 38.65
C ILE A 168 55.50 -50.45 38.34
N LEU A 169 56.39 -50.34 37.35
CA LEU A 169 57.32 -51.40 36.96
C LEU A 169 58.36 -51.73 38.05
N GLU A 170 58.57 -50.83 39.02
CA GLU A 170 59.46 -51.05 40.17
C GLU A 170 58.76 -51.81 41.32
N VAL A 171 57.43 -51.98 41.27
CA VAL A 171 56.66 -52.72 42.28
C VAL A 171 56.76 -54.23 42.04
N PRO A 172 57.09 -55.06 43.06
CA PRO A 172 57.02 -56.51 42.93
C PRO A 172 55.60 -57.01 42.66
N ASP A 173 55.44 -57.96 41.73
CA ASP A 173 54.14 -58.52 41.33
C ASP A 173 53.12 -57.47 40.80
N SER A 174 53.63 -56.50 40.01
CA SER A 174 52.89 -55.35 39.45
C SER A 174 51.82 -55.68 38.38
N LEU A 175 51.62 -56.93 37.98
CA LEU A 175 50.79 -57.28 36.81
C LEU A 175 49.38 -56.67 36.86
N VAL A 176 48.71 -56.75 38.01
CA VAL A 176 47.36 -56.20 38.20
C VAL A 176 47.38 -54.66 38.16
N LEU A 177 48.45 -54.05 38.69
CA LEU A 177 48.63 -52.59 38.70
C LEU A 177 48.92 -52.06 37.28
N GLU A 178 49.65 -52.82 36.48
CA GLU A 178 49.91 -52.50 35.07
C GLU A 178 48.64 -52.61 34.21
N GLU A 179 47.81 -53.64 34.40
CA GLU A 179 46.54 -53.81 33.69
C GLU A 179 45.56 -52.66 34.01
N GLU A 180 45.42 -52.30 35.29
CA GLU A 180 44.53 -51.23 35.73
C GLU A 180 45.06 -49.83 35.32
N TYR A 181 46.38 -49.64 35.30
CA TYR A 181 46.99 -48.44 34.72
C TYR A 181 46.71 -48.32 33.22
N ALA A 182 46.82 -49.42 32.47
CA ALA A 182 46.52 -49.43 31.04
C ALA A 182 45.06 -49.05 30.77
N GLN A 183 44.11 -49.58 31.55
CA GLN A 183 42.69 -49.21 31.44
C GLN A 183 42.46 -47.72 31.73
N PHE A 184 43.11 -47.18 32.74
CA PHE A 184 43.06 -45.74 33.06
C PHE A 184 43.68 -44.87 31.96
N ASP A 185 44.84 -45.25 31.43
CA ASP A 185 45.55 -44.54 30.35
C ASP A 185 44.72 -44.54 29.06
N ASP A 186 44.15 -45.70 28.69
CA ASP A 186 43.26 -45.84 27.54
C ASP A 186 42.00 -44.96 27.69
N ALA A 187 41.38 -44.95 28.86
CA ALA A 187 40.22 -44.11 29.14
C ALA A 187 40.56 -42.60 29.05
N PHE A 188 41.75 -42.21 29.53
CA PHE A 188 42.22 -40.84 29.41
C PHE A 188 42.48 -40.44 27.95
N LEU A 189 43.18 -41.27 27.19
CA LEU A 189 43.47 -41.02 25.78
C LEU A 189 42.18 -40.94 24.96
N ALA A 190 41.21 -41.83 25.21
CA ALA A 190 39.91 -41.79 24.55
C ALA A 190 39.18 -40.46 24.77
N LEU A 191 39.11 -40.00 26.03
CA LEU A 191 38.48 -38.72 26.37
C LEU A 191 39.24 -37.54 25.76
N HIS A 192 40.57 -37.53 25.87
CA HIS A 192 41.40 -36.44 25.36
C HIS A 192 41.28 -36.29 23.84
N ASN A 193 41.36 -37.39 23.10
CA ASN A 193 41.25 -37.37 21.63
C ASN A 193 39.90 -36.82 21.17
N GLU A 194 38.81 -37.16 21.87
CA GLU A 194 37.48 -36.63 21.52
C GLU A 194 37.35 -35.14 21.86
N ILE A 195 37.89 -34.68 22.99
CA ILE A 195 37.90 -33.26 23.34
C ILE A 195 38.76 -32.45 22.36
N GLU A 196 39.90 -33.00 21.92
CA GLU A 196 40.75 -32.39 20.91
C GLU A 196 40.03 -32.26 19.56
N SER A 197 39.36 -33.31 19.11
CA SER A 197 38.54 -33.33 17.89
C SER A 197 37.39 -32.32 17.96
N PHE A 198 36.72 -32.23 19.11
CA PHE A 198 35.65 -31.27 19.36
C PHE A 198 36.13 -29.81 19.22
N GLY A 199 37.35 -29.52 19.69
CA GLY A 199 38.02 -28.23 19.59
C GLY A 199 38.22 -27.56 20.95
N TYR A 200 39.39 -26.94 21.11
CA TYR A 200 39.83 -26.32 22.37
C TYR A 200 39.28 -24.91 22.60
N ASP A 201 38.91 -24.24 21.51
CA ASP A 201 38.38 -22.89 21.53
C ASP A 201 37.20 -22.74 20.54
N HIS A 202 36.62 -21.55 20.50
CA HIS A 202 35.45 -21.26 19.66
C HIS A 202 35.76 -21.18 18.15
N ASN A 203 37.02 -21.38 17.74
CA ASN A 203 37.50 -21.22 16.36
C ASN A 203 38.23 -22.49 15.84
N SER A 204 38.35 -23.54 16.64
CA SER A 204 39.08 -24.76 16.32
C SER A 204 38.17 -25.99 16.42
N GLY A 205 38.66 -27.11 15.86
CA GLY A 205 37.94 -28.38 15.85
C GLY A 205 36.57 -28.31 15.16
N GLN A 206 35.68 -29.18 15.60
CA GLN A 206 34.31 -29.26 15.08
C GLN A 206 33.50 -27.99 15.38
N LEU A 207 33.68 -27.37 16.56
CA LEU A 207 32.97 -26.13 16.91
C LEU A 207 33.27 -24.96 15.96
N GLY A 208 34.55 -24.77 15.62
CA GLY A 208 34.96 -23.79 14.62
C GLY A 208 34.38 -24.08 13.24
N ALA A 209 34.41 -25.35 12.81
CA ALA A 209 33.83 -25.77 11.54
C ALA A 209 32.31 -25.51 11.47
N MET A 210 31.56 -25.83 12.54
CA MET A 210 30.12 -25.53 12.61
C MET A 210 29.86 -24.04 12.53
N ARG A 211 30.72 -23.22 13.14
CA ARG A 211 30.60 -21.77 13.05
C ARG A 211 30.79 -21.25 11.62
N GLU A 212 31.72 -21.81 10.86
CA GLU A 212 31.86 -21.48 9.44
C GLU A 212 30.60 -21.86 8.66
N THR A 213 29.97 -23.01 8.96
CA THR A 213 28.72 -23.40 8.29
C THR A 213 27.56 -22.44 8.60
N ILE A 214 27.43 -21.92 9.83
CA ILE A 214 26.38 -20.95 10.15
C ILE A 214 26.61 -19.62 9.44
N HIS A 215 27.87 -19.17 9.34
CA HIS A 215 28.20 -17.98 8.56
C HIS A 215 27.90 -18.18 7.07
N GLY A 216 28.07 -19.41 6.55
CA GLY A 216 27.60 -19.79 5.22
C GLY A 216 26.09 -19.62 5.04
N VAL A 217 25.28 -20.04 6.03
CA VAL A 217 23.82 -19.82 6.02
C VAL A 217 23.49 -18.34 6.05
N GLU A 218 24.11 -17.58 6.96
CA GLU A 218 23.89 -16.14 7.09
C GLU A 218 24.22 -15.38 5.79
N TYR A 219 25.30 -15.77 5.11
CA TYR A 219 25.70 -15.21 3.83
C TYR A 219 24.68 -15.49 2.73
N GLN A 220 24.21 -16.74 2.58
CA GLN A 220 23.19 -17.08 1.58
C GLN A 220 21.86 -16.34 1.83
N LEU A 221 21.54 -16.09 3.10
CA LEU A 221 20.34 -15.35 3.50
C LEU A 221 20.52 -13.83 3.50
N GLU A 222 21.72 -13.31 3.29
CA GLU A 222 21.99 -11.86 3.27
C GLU A 222 21.20 -11.17 2.15
N ALA A 223 21.20 -11.77 0.95
CA ALA A 223 20.40 -11.28 -0.16
C ALA A 223 18.90 -11.18 0.23
N LEU A 224 18.40 -12.19 0.94
CA LEU A 224 17.02 -12.25 1.37
C LEU A 224 16.66 -11.25 2.47
N TYR A 225 17.53 -11.06 3.46
CA TYR A 225 17.24 -10.24 4.64
C TYR A 225 17.62 -8.78 4.50
N VAL A 226 18.54 -8.46 3.58
CA VAL A 226 19.04 -7.10 3.40
C VAL A 226 18.59 -6.50 2.07
N ASN A 227 18.71 -7.24 0.97
CA ASN A 227 18.51 -6.69 -0.37
C ASN A 227 17.04 -6.76 -0.80
N VAL A 228 16.38 -7.91 -0.65
CA VAL A 228 14.97 -8.09 -1.03
C VAL A 228 14.04 -7.08 -0.32
N PRO A 229 14.16 -6.81 0.99
CA PRO A 229 13.30 -5.82 1.64
C PRO A 229 13.46 -4.39 1.08
N LYS A 230 14.69 -4.00 0.69
CA LYS A 230 14.92 -2.70 0.03
C LYS A 230 14.21 -2.61 -1.32
N LEU A 231 14.24 -3.69 -2.10
CA LEU A 231 13.56 -3.79 -3.39
C LEU A 231 12.03 -3.73 -3.21
N ILE A 232 11.49 -4.42 -2.20
CA ILE A 232 10.06 -4.38 -1.85
C ILE A 232 9.64 -2.95 -1.50
N ILE A 233 10.36 -2.29 -0.61
CA ILE A 233 10.06 -0.90 -0.20
C ILE A 233 10.10 0.04 -1.41
N SER A 234 11.11 -0.11 -2.28
CA SER A 234 11.22 0.69 -3.51
C SER A 234 10.01 0.50 -4.44
N LYS A 235 9.56 -0.74 -4.67
CA LYS A 235 8.35 -1.02 -5.46
C LYS A 235 7.09 -0.44 -4.81
N LEU A 236 6.94 -0.55 -3.49
CA LEU A 236 5.80 0.01 -2.76
C LEU A 236 5.73 1.53 -2.86
N GLU A 237 6.86 2.23 -2.74
CA GLU A 237 6.92 3.68 -2.93
C GLU A 237 6.58 4.08 -4.37
N MET A 238 7.02 3.31 -5.36
CA MET A 238 6.66 3.54 -6.77
C MET A 238 5.13 3.45 -6.98
N PHE A 239 4.45 2.47 -6.38
CA PHE A 239 2.99 2.38 -6.44
C PHE A 239 2.31 3.60 -5.80
N ARG A 240 2.83 4.07 -4.66
CA ARG A 240 2.30 5.26 -3.99
C ARG A 240 2.42 6.51 -4.86
N VAL A 241 3.57 6.69 -5.52
CA VAL A 241 3.80 7.80 -6.46
C VAL A 241 2.83 7.73 -7.65
N TYR A 242 2.66 6.57 -8.27
CA TYR A 242 1.71 6.40 -9.37
C TYR A 242 0.27 6.71 -8.95
N TYR A 243 -0.14 6.25 -7.77
CA TYR A 243 -1.47 6.54 -7.24
C TYR A 243 -1.71 8.06 -7.09
N TYR A 244 -0.77 8.79 -6.49
CA TYR A 244 -0.89 10.24 -6.35
C TYR A 244 -0.84 10.97 -7.70
N ALA A 245 -0.02 10.51 -8.64
CA ALA A 245 0.03 11.08 -9.99
C ALA A 245 -1.30 10.93 -10.73
N ILE A 246 -1.92 9.75 -10.69
CA ILE A 246 -3.24 9.51 -11.29
C ILE A 246 -4.31 10.36 -10.60
N ALA A 247 -4.32 10.42 -9.27
CA ALA A 247 -5.25 11.24 -8.52
C ALA A 247 -5.13 12.73 -8.88
N ALA A 248 -3.89 13.24 -9.00
CA ALA A 248 -3.62 14.62 -9.41
C ALA A 248 -4.11 14.91 -10.84
N LEU A 249 -3.86 14.00 -11.79
CA LEU A 249 -4.36 14.11 -13.16
C LEU A 249 -5.89 14.11 -13.22
N LEU A 250 -6.54 13.27 -12.41
CA LEU A 250 -8.00 13.18 -12.34
C LEU A 250 -8.58 14.47 -11.76
N CYS A 251 -8.03 14.98 -10.66
CA CYS A 251 -8.40 16.29 -10.10
C CYS A 251 -8.21 17.42 -11.10
N LEU A 252 -7.08 17.45 -11.82
CA LEU A 252 -6.82 18.46 -12.85
C LEU A 252 -7.87 18.38 -13.96
N SER A 253 -8.21 17.17 -14.42
CA SER A 253 -9.22 16.97 -15.45
C SER A 253 -10.60 17.49 -15.02
N ILE A 254 -10.99 17.25 -13.76
CA ILE A 254 -12.25 17.75 -13.18
C ILE A 254 -12.25 19.28 -13.16
N VAL A 255 -11.15 19.89 -12.69
CA VAL A 255 -11.02 21.36 -12.64
C VAL A 255 -11.13 21.96 -14.04
N VAL A 256 -10.49 21.36 -15.04
CA VAL A 256 -10.57 21.81 -16.44
C VAL A 256 -12.00 21.71 -16.98
N VAL A 257 -12.69 20.59 -16.74
CA VAL A 257 -14.08 20.40 -17.16
C VAL A 257 -14.99 21.44 -16.51
N ILE A 258 -14.87 21.66 -15.19
CA ILE A 258 -15.64 22.67 -14.47
C ILE A 258 -15.38 24.08 -15.05
N ALA A 259 -14.12 24.42 -15.32
CA ALA A 259 -13.77 25.72 -15.91
C ALA A 259 -14.36 25.91 -17.31
N LEU A 260 -14.39 24.85 -18.14
CA LEU A 260 -15.01 24.88 -19.47
C LEU A 260 -16.54 25.02 -19.39
N VAL A 261 -17.17 24.32 -18.45
CA VAL A 261 -18.62 24.41 -18.20
C VAL A 261 -19.00 25.83 -17.76
N ILE A 262 -18.29 26.39 -16.78
CA ILE A 262 -18.51 27.77 -16.31
C ILE A 262 -18.39 28.75 -17.49
N ARG A 263 -17.31 28.66 -18.29
CA ARG A 263 -17.12 29.50 -19.47
C ARG A 263 -18.27 29.39 -20.48
N SER A 264 -18.80 28.19 -20.69
CA SER A 264 -19.89 27.94 -21.63
C SER A 264 -21.20 28.54 -21.14
N ILE A 265 -21.50 28.38 -19.84
CA ILE A 265 -22.69 28.96 -19.20
C ILE A 265 -22.64 30.50 -19.26
N THR A 266 -21.51 31.12 -18.91
CA THR A 266 -21.38 32.59 -18.95
C THR A 266 -21.56 33.15 -20.37
N LYS A 267 -21.08 32.44 -21.41
CA LYS A 267 -21.31 32.84 -22.81
C LYS A 267 -22.79 32.77 -23.20
N LEU A 268 -23.49 31.71 -22.77
CA LEU A 268 -24.92 31.56 -23.05
C LEU A 268 -25.75 32.64 -22.34
N GLU A 269 -25.45 32.90 -21.07
CA GLU A 269 -26.14 33.92 -20.27
C GLU A 269 -25.96 35.32 -20.86
N THR A 270 -24.74 35.70 -21.22
CA THR A 270 -24.47 36.99 -21.87
C THR A 270 -25.13 37.10 -23.25
N GLY A 271 -25.17 36.01 -24.03
CA GLY A 271 -25.91 35.96 -25.30
C GLY A 271 -27.42 36.17 -25.12
N LEU A 272 -28.03 35.51 -24.12
CA LEU A 272 -29.44 35.68 -23.78
C LEU A 272 -29.77 37.11 -23.36
N VAL A 273 -28.99 37.67 -22.45
CA VAL A 273 -29.20 39.05 -21.94
C VAL A 273 -29.09 40.07 -23.07
N THR A 274 -28.10 39.93 -23.95
CA THR A 274 -27.92 40.84 -25.08
C THR A 274 -29.04 40.73 -26.12
N SER A 275 -29.50 39.52 -26.43
CA SER A 275 -30.66 39.30 -27.31
C SER A 275 -31.93 39.89 -26.71
N GLN A 276 -32.20 39.65 -25.43
CA GLN A 276 -33.37 40.20 -24.75
C GLN A 276 -33.34 41.73 -24.70
N LYS A 277 -32.16 42.32 -24.51
CA LYS A 277 -31.99 43.78 -24.56
C LYS A 277 -32.30 44.34 -25.95
N ARG A 278 -31.78 43.71 -27.01
CA ARG A 278 -32.04 44.13 -28.39
C ARG A 278 -33.53 44.08 -28.75
N GLU A 279 -34.21 43.00 -28.39
CA GLU A 279 -35.67 42.86 -28.60
C GLU A 279 -36.46 43.97 -27.89
N ARG A 280 -36.12 44.24 -26.62
CA ARG A 280 -36.76 45.31 -25.85
C ARG A 280 -36.51 46.69 -26.44
N ASP A 281 -35.28 46.99 -26.83
CA ASP A 281 -34.92 48.29 -27.40
C ASP A 281 -35.61 48.48 -28.76
N ALA A 282 -35.69 47.44 -29.59
CA ALA A 282 -36.43 47.45 -30.86
C ALA A 282 -37.93 47.69 -30.65
N ASN A 283 -38.57 46.99 -29.71
CA ASN A 283 -40.00 47.16 -29.41
C ASN A 283 -40.32 48.57 -28.87
N LYS A 284 -39.44 49.12 -28.02
CA LYS A 284 -39.58 50.50 -27.55
C LYS A 284 -39.45 51.51 -28.69
N ALA A 285 -38.47 51.33 -29.57
CA ALA A 285 -38.29 52.19 -30.75
C ALA A 285 -39.50 52.11 -31.69
N LYS A 286 -40.01 50.90 -31.97
CA LYS A 286 -41.24 50.67 -32.77
C LYS A 286 -42.43 51.40 -32.16
N SER A 287 -42.66 51.24 -30.86
CA SER A 287 -43.78 51.84 -30.14
C SER A 287 -43.70 53.37 -30.16
N SER A 288 -42.51 53.93 -29.88
CA SER A 288 -42.29 55.38 -29.91
C SER A 288 -42.44 55.96 -31.31
N PHE A 289 -41.98 55.26 -32.34
CA PHE A 289 -42.14 55.68 -33.73
C PHE A 289 -43.62 55.75 -34.12
N LEU A 290 -44.40 54.70 -33.84
CA LEU A 290 -45.82 54.66 -34.16
C LEU A 290 -46.63 55.73 -33.41
N ALA A 291 -46.34 55.95 -32.12
CA ALA A 291 -46.99 56.99 -31.33
C ALA A 291 -46.71 58.40 -31.89
N ASN A 292 -45.45 58.69 -32.22
CA ASN A 292 -45.05 59.99 -32.78
C ASN A 292 -45.68 60.21 -34.16
N MET A 293 -45.60 59.21 -35.05
CA MET A 293 -46.20 59.29 -36.39
C MET A 293 -47.72 59.49 -36.34
N SER A 294 -48.42 58.87 -35.39
CA SER A 294 -49.86 59.09 -35.26
C SER A 294 -50.20 60.54 -34.91
N HIS A 295 -49.46 61.16 -33.98
CA HIS A 295 -49.66 62.57 -33.64
C HIS A 295 -49.40 63.50 -34.83
N GLU A 296 -48.34 63.23 -35.60
CA GLU A 296 -47.96 64.00 -36.78
C GLU A 296 -48.94 63.83 -37.95
N ILE A 297 -49.63 62.68 -38.06
CA ILE A 297 -50.64 62.46 -39.10
C ILE A 297 -52.02 62.98 -38.64
N ARG A 298 -52.39 62.81 -37.37
CA ARG A 298 -53.69 63.24 -36.83
C ARG A 298 -53.89 64.75 -36.95
N THR A 299 -52.84 65.54 -36.70
CA THR A 299 -52.90 67.00 -36.73
C THR A 299 -53.32 67.56 -38.11
N PRO A 300 -52.65 67.24 -39.22
CA PRO A 300 -53.09 67.67 -40.55
C PRO A 300 -54.41 67.03 -40.97
N LEU A 301 -54.67 65.77 -40.58
CA LEU A 301 -55.90 65.07 -40.95
C LEU A 301 -57.15 65.67 -40.29
N ASN A 302 -57.07 66.05 -39.01
CA ASN A 302 -58.12 66.81 -38.34
C ASN A 302 -58.31 68.19 -38.97
N GLY A 303 -57.24 68.81 -39.47
CA GLY A 303 -57.31 70.05 -40.25
C GLY A 303 -58.05 69.88 -41.58
N ILE A 304 -57.79 68.77 -42.30
CA ILE A 304 -58.51 68.42 -43.53
C ILE A 304 -59.99 68.19 -43.22
N ILE A 305 -60.32 67.37 -42.21
CA ILE A 305 -61.70 67.08 -41.81
C ILE A 305 -62.43 68.36 -41.43
N GLY A 306 -61.85 69.18 -40.55
CA GLY A 306 -62.45 70.45 -40.14
C GLY A 306 -62.66 71.42 -41.31
N MET A 307 -61.72 71.50 -42.24
CA MET A 307 -61.87 72.33 -43.43
C MET A 307 -62.94 71.79 -44.39
N THR A 308 -63.01 70.46 -44.56
CA THR A 308 -64.07 69.84 -45.35
C THR A 308 -65.45 70.02 -44.73
N ASP A 309 -65.56 69.98 -43.40
CA ASP A 309 -66.81 70.20 -42.68
C ASP A 309 -67.30 71.64 -42.84
N ILE A 310 -66.41 72.64 -42.69
CA ILE A 310 -66.74 74.05 -42.94
C ILE A 310 -67.16 74.29 -44.39
N LEU A 311 -66.47 73.68 -45.35
CA LEU A 311 -66.83 73.80 -46.77
C LEU A 311 -68.19 73.15 -47.06
N ASN A 312 -68.53 72.06 -46.37
CA ASN A 312 -69.81 71.36 -46.51
C ASN A 312 -71.02 72.21 -46.08
N GLU A 313 -70.82 73.20 -45.19
CA GLU A 313 -71.85 74.17 -44.78
C GLU A 313 -72.04 75.32 -45.79
N SER A 314 -71.23 75.39 -46.84
CA SER A 314 -71.30 76.43 -47.87
C SER A 314 -72.23 76.07 -49.04
N ARG A 315 -72.52 77.03 -49.93
CA ARG A 315 -73.29 76.76 -51.16
C ARG A 315 -72.42 76.05 -52.19
N LEU A 316 -72.56 74.73 -52.27
CA LEU A 316 -71.80 73.86 -53.16
C LEU A 316 -72.61 73.41 -54.38
N THR A 317 -71.94 73.20 -55.50
CA THR A 317 -72.53 72.46 -56.63
C THR A 317 -72.59 70.96 -56.32
N PRO A 318 -73.48 70.17 -56.97
CA PRO A 318 -73.60 68.74 -56.71
C PRO A 318 -72.27 67.97 -56.84
N VAL A 319 -71.44 68.33 -57.83
CA VAL A 319 -70.13 67.71 -58.07
C VAL A 319 -69.12 68.05 -56.97
N GLN A 320 -69.12 69.29 -56.46
CA GLN A 320 -68.25 69.70 -55.34
C GLN A 320 -68.63 69.02 -54.03
N LYS A 321 -69.93 68.77 -53.82
CA LYS A 321 -70.43 68.03 -52.66
C LYS A 321 -69.99 66.56 -52.69
N ASP A 322 -70.02 65.93 -53.85
CA ASP A 322 -69.56 64.55 -54.04
C ASP A 322 -68.05 64.40 -53.76
N TYR A 323 -67.24 65.35 -54.26
CA TYR A 323 -65.81 65.41 -53.95
C TYR A 323 -65.52 65.60 -52.45
N LEU A 324 -66.23 66.49 -51.77
CA LEU A 324 -66.07 66.69 -50.32
C LEU A 324 -66.50 65.45 -49.52
N THR A 325 -67.57 64.78 -49.94
CA THR A 325 -68.04 63.53 -49.32
C THR A 325 -66.98 62.44 -49.43
N THR A 326 -66.37 62.31 -50.60
CA THR A 326 -65.29 61.36 -50.85
C THR A 326 -64.04 61.66 -50.01
N ILE A 327 -63.63 62.93 -49.92
CA ILE A 327 -62.46 63.35 -49.11
C ILE A 327 -62.71 63.10 -47.62
N ASN A 328 -63.91 63.42 -47.13
CA ASN A 328 -64.27 63.23 -45.72
C ASN A 328 -64.31 61.73 -45.38
N SER A 329 -65.00 60.91 -46.18
CA SER A 329 -65.03 59.45 -46.01
C SER A 329 -63.61 58.83 -46.03
N SER A 330 -62.75 59.28 -46.95
CA SER A 330 -61.36 58.82 -47.03
C SER A 330 -60.53 59.23 -45.81
N SER A 331 -60.77 60.43 -45.29
CA SER A 331 -60.07 60.97 -44.12
C SER A 331 -60.50 60.27 -42.82
N GLN A 332 -61.80 59.96 -42.67
CA GLN A 332 -62.32 59.15 -41.57
C GLN A 332 -61.79 57.72 -41.60
N THR A 333 -61.75 57.11 -42.80
CA THR A 333 -61.16 55.76 -42.99
C THR A 333 -59.68 55.74 -42.61
N LEU A 334 -58.91 56.76 -43.01
CA LEU A 334 -57.49 56.85 -42.65
C LEU A 334 -57.27 57.04 -41.14
N LEU A 335 -58.11 57.85 -40.48
CA LEU A 335 -58.07 57.99 -39.01
C LEU A 335 -58.32 56.65 -38.31
N MET A 336 -59.32 55.90 -38.77
CA MET A 336 -59.65 54.58 -38.22
C MET A 336 -58.45 53.63 -38.33
N LEU A 337 -57.86 53.50 -39.54
CA LEU A 337 -56.70 52.64 -39.76
C LEU A 337 -55.48 53.03 -38.91
N ILE A 338 -55.25 54.33 -38.70
CA ILE A 338 -54.16 54.82 -37.84
C ILE A 338 -54.43 54.45 -36.37
N ASN A 339 -55.67 54.60 -35.92
CA ASN A 339 -56.06 54.24 -34.56
C ASN A 339 -55.93 52.73 -34.32
N ASP A 340 -56.32 51.90 -35.28
CA ASP A 340 -56.17 50.45 -35.19
C ASP A 340 -54.70 50.01 -35.07
N ILE A 341 -53.81 50.63 -35.86
CA ILE A 341 -52.36 50.38 -35.79
C ILE A 341 -51.79 50.82 -34.42
N LEU A 342 -52.27 51.93 -33.87
CA LEU A 342 -51.87 52.38 -32.54
C LEU A 342 -52.35 51.44 -31.44
N ASP A 343 -53.60 50.99 -31.50
CA ASP A 343 -54.16 50.13 -30.49
C ASP A 343 -53.51 48.74 -30.53
N LEU A 344 -53.18 48.22 -31.71
CA LEU A 344 -52.32 47.04 -31.85
C LEU A 344 -50.94 47.25 -31.20
N SER A 345 -50.32 48.41 -31.38
CA SER A 345 -49.03 48.75 -30.76
C SER A 345 -49.11 48.84 -29.23
N LYS A 346 -50.21 49.36 -28.67
CA LYS A 346 -50.46 49.37 -27.23
C LYS A 346 -50.67 47.96 -26.67
N ILE A 347 -51.36 47.09 -27.42
CA ILE A 347 -51.55 45.69 -27.06
C ILE A 347 -50.21 44.95 -27.05
N GLU A 348 -49.41 45.06 -28.12
CA GLU A 348 -48.09 44.41 -28.22
C GLU A 348 -47.11 44.89 -27.13
N SER A 349 -47.22 46.16 -26.73
CA SER A 349 -46.39 46.74 -25.65
C SER A 349 -46.95 46.51 -24.24
N GLY A 350 -48.13 45.88 -24.10
CA GLY A 350 -48.79 45.62 -22.82
C GLY A 350 -49.36 46.86 -22.12
N ASN A 351 -49.51 47.98 -22.84
CA ASN A 351 -50.00 49.26 -22.33
C ASN A 351 -51.50 49.49 -22.62
N LEU A 352 -52.25 48.46 -23.01
CA LEU A 352 -53.70 48.57 -23.17
C LEU A 352 -54.37 48.51 -21.79
N GLU A 353 -54.83 49.66 -21.30
CA GLU A 353 -55.65 49.74 -20.10
C GLU A 353 -57.13 49.54 -20.44
N VAL A 354 -57.75 48.52 -19.85
CA VAL A 354 -59.19 48.29 -19.96
C VAL A 354 -59.87 48.92 -18.75
N CYS A 355 -60.86 49.79 -18.99
CA CYS A 355 -61.68 50.40 -17.96
C CYS A 355 -62.98 49.61 -17.78
N PRO A 356 -63.07 48.67 -16.81
CA PRO A 356 -64.28 47.91 -16.59
C PRO A 356 -65.42 48.81 -16.09
N HIS A 357 -66.57 48.74 -16.74
CA HIS A 357 -67.79 49.42 -16.29
C HIS A 357 -69.01 48.51 -16.47
N THR A 358 -70.01 48.70 -15.62
CA THR A 358 -71.29 47.99 -15.74
C THR A 358 -72.00 48.48 -17.01
N CYS A 359 -72.44 47.55 -17.85
CA CYS A 359 -73.11 47.89 -19.11
C CYS A 359 -74.33 46.98 -19.33
N ALA A 360 -75.45 47.56 -19.79
CA ALA A 360 -76.62 46.80 -20.17
C ALA A 360 -76.42 46.24 -21.59
N ILE A 361 -76.16 44.93 -21.69
CA ILE A 361 -75.88 44.24 -22.96
C ILE A 361 -76.97 44.52 -24.02
N LYS A 362 -78.23 44.62 -23.58
CA LYS A 362 -79.37 44.93 -24.47
C LYS A 362 -79.22 46.31 -25.14
N GLU A 363 -78.72 47.30 -24.43
CA GLU A 363 -78.52 48.66 -24.97
C GLU A 363 -77.36 48.68 -25.98
N VAL A 364 -76.25 48.01 -25.68
CA VAL A 364 -75.11 47.91 -26.62
C VAL A 364 -75.50 47.24 -27.93
N ILE A 365 -76.25 46.12 -27.85
CA ILE A 365 -76.73 45.42 -29.04
C ILE A 365 -77.67 46.32 -29.84
N PHE A 366 -78.58 47.04 -29.15
CA PHE A 366 -79.52 47.93 -29.81
C PHE A 366 -78.82 49.11 -30.49
N ASP A 367 -77.83 49.72 -29.85
CA ASP A 367 -77.04 50.81 -30.41
C ASP A 367 -76.24 50.36 -31.63
N TYR A 368 -75.63 49.17 -31.58
CA TYR A 368 -74.91 48.62 -32.73
C TYR A 368 -75.83 48.33 -33.92
N CYS A 369 -76.96 47.64 -33.69
CA CYS A 369 -77.95 47.37 -34.75
C CYS A 369 -78.52 48.65 -35.36
N ARG A 370 -78.69 49.71 -34.56
CA ARG A 370 -79.15 51.01 -35.06
C ARG A 370 -78.12 51.67 -35.99
N PHE A 371 -76.85 51.56 -35.67
CA PHE A 371 -75.78 52.16 -36.47
C PHE A 371 -75.67 51.50 -37.85
N ASP A 372 -75.66 50.17 -37.89
CA ASP A 372 -75.53 49.37 -39.12
C ASP A 372 -76.77 49.51 -40.04
N CYS A 373 -77.97 49.64 -39.46
CA CYS A 373 -79.21 49.90 -40.20
C CYS A 373 -79.30 51.34 -40.75
N ALA A 374 -78.53 52.29 -40.21
CA ALA A 374 -78.52 53.67 -40.70
C ALA A 374 -77.56 53.84 -41.88
N GLU A 375 -76.43 53.12 -41.89
CA GLU A 375 -75.43 53.18 -42.97
C GLU A 375 -75.91 52.48 -44.25
N SER A 376 -76.63 51.36 -44.10
CA SER A 376 -77.30 50.65 -45.20
C SER A 376 -78.45 51.43 -45.86
N ALA A 377 -78.96 52.49 -45.22
CA ALA A 377 -79.98 53.38 -45.80
C ALA A 377 -79.37 54.53 -46.64
N THR A 378 -78.06 54.76 -46.56
CA THR A 378 -77.35 55.82 -47.29
C THR A 378 -76.70 55.36 -48.60
N GLU A 379 -76.50 54.06 -48.84
CA GLU A 379 -75.95 53.54 -50.11
C GLU A 379 -77.01 53.36 -51.24
N GLU A 380 -78.30 53.51 -50.94
CA GLU A 380 -79.40 53.41 -51.95
C GLU A 380 -79.91 54.78 -52.47
N ARG A 381 -79.11 55.86 -52.38
CA ARG A 381 -79.38 57.15 -53.03
C ARG A 381 -78.15 57.76 -53.64
#